data_AF-A0A4R0XTU3-F1
#
_entry.id   AF-A0A4R0XTU3-F1
#
_cell.length_a   1.000
_cell.length_b   1.000
_cell.length_c   1.000
_cell.angle_alpha   90.00
_cell.angle_beta   90.00
_cell.angle_gamma   90.00
#
_symmetry.space_group_name_H-M   'P 1'
#
loop_
_entity.id
_entity.type
_entity.pdbx_description
1 polymer ?
#
loop_
_entity_poly.entity_id
_entity_poly.type
_entity_poly.pdbx_seq_one_letter_code
_entity_poly.pdbx_strand_id
1 'polypeptide(L)'
;MWDNFLRVVLNYFFILKAKIINVCQEKKMNEEQERKISRESFKEKLKKAKVKHKIRLKTINTQYKVNLSKAKTKEEIKISKKKKRIDTKRANNKYALRHNSLVNQELYRKGVLETKIETEKIKYRKNKKVKPNFDVKQEKIILNQKIEKLNEKYKKPVSSKLRKKRTEEMHSNHIFIRVGVKSATRGALRTIAFILIAALTTTIALDIFIKPFGLYSAGLRGVTQMFYYLLKFYKPDITPSTSYILFFGANIPLAIFGYFKVGKKFTLLTLAYILTQFGVSFLLDYSGMLEHIKPFGKTSEDIYAIISSNGQNEPIYRYVLPFISTIIGVIIYGVGVGVVYKAGGSTGGSKFIVTYISAKKNKSIGLIAIVIGIFVISLGIGVNHVAVNHKPFINSYFSATIFASIIFTFVSNLTLDKMFTKTKRKKIVLLTSKKEEVIKFLDLQMMYNRSFIINEVSSGIKSKPRYSFTFISSSEEAKMLPAVFKQIDNDSFCTIQTVDKVIGKFYNIWFQ
;
A
#
# COMPACT_ATOMS: atom_id res chain seq x y z
N MET A 1 -41.52 44.60 7.76
CA MET A 1 -41.56 43.75 6.53
C MET A 1 -40.41 42.73 6.49
N TRP A 2 -39.18 43.10 6.87
CA TRP A 2 -38.02 42.20 6.89
C TRP A 2 -38.04 41.11 7.97
N ASP A 3 -38.59 41.38 9.16
CA ASP A 3 -38.65 40.37 10.24
C ASP A 3 -39.60 39.21 9.98
N ASN A 4 -40.74 39.48 9.31
CA ASN A 4 -41.67 38.42 8.90
C ASN A 4 -41.07 37.53 7.80
N PHE A 5 -40.26 38.10 6.90
CA PHE A 5 -39.55 37.33 5.89
C PHE A 5 -38.48 36.42 6.52
N LEU A 6 -37.70 36.93 7.50
CA LEU A 6 -36.70 36.12 8.21
C LEU A 6 -37.33 34.98 9.01
N ARG A 7 -38.46 35.21 9.69
CA ARG A 7 -39.16 34.17 10.45
C ARG A 7 -39.73 33.06 9.55
N VAL A 8 -40.29 33.41 8.39
CA VAL A 8 -40.81 32.43 7.43
C VAL A 8 -39.67 31.60 6.82
N VAL A 9 -38.54 32.23 6.47
CA VAL A 9 -37.36 31.53 5.94
C VAL A 9 -36.74 30.61 7.00
N LEU A 10 -36.63 31.04 8.25
CA LEU A 10 -36.10 30.23 9.36
C LEU A 10 -37.01 29.04 9.69
N ASN A 11 -38.33 29.23 9.71
CA ASN A 11 -39.28 28.13 9.92
C ASN A 11 -39.25 27.12 8.76
N TYR A 12 -39.14 27.59 7.52
CA TYR A 12 -39.00 26.70 6.37
C TYR A 12 -37.68 25.92 6.41
N PHE A 13 -36.58 26.55 6.84
CA PHE A 13 -35.30 25.87 7.06
C PHE A 13 -35.36 24.84 8.20
N PHE A 14 -36.06 25.12 9.29
CA PHE A 14 -36.23 24.18 10.40
C PHE A 14 -37.08 22.97 9.99
N ILE A 15 -38.19 23.19 9.30
CA ILE A 15 -39.06 22.11 8.80
C ILE A 15 -38.32 21.28 7.74
N LEU A 16 -37.57 21.91 6.83
CA LEU A 16 -36.78 21.19 5.83
C LEU A 16 -35.63 20.41 6.47
N LYS A 17 -34.96 20.96 7.49
CA LYS A 17 -33.91 20.29 8.26
C LYS A 17 -34.47 19.08 9.02
N ALA A 18 -35.63 19.20 9.67
CA ALA A 18 -36.29 18.10 10.37
C ALA A 18 -36.73 16.99 9.40
N LYS A 19 -37.33 17.32 8.25
CA LYS A 19 -37.73 16.35 7.22
C LYS A 19 -36.52 15.66 6.57
N ILE A 20 -35.42 16.38 6.34
CA ILE A 20 -34.17 15.80 5.82
C ILE A 20 -33.47 14.92 6.87
N ILE A 21 -33.52 15.28 8.15
CA ILE A 21 -32.94 14.48 9.24
C ILE A 21 -33.70 13.15 9.39
N ASN A 22 -35.04 13.16 9.42
CA ASN A 22 -35.84 11.93 9.54
C ASN A 22 -35.66 10.99 8.34
N VAL A 23 -35.70 11.53 7.10
CA VAL A 23 -35.45 10.72 5.89
C VAL A 23 -34.00 10.21 5.82
N CYS A 24 -33.03 10.97 6.34
CA CYS A 24 -31.64 10.51 6.45
C CYS A 24 -31.43 9.47 7.56
N GLN A 25 -32.22 9.51 8.64
CA GLN A 25 -32.13 8.58 9.77
C GLN A 25 -32.77 7.23 9.44
N GLU A 26 -33.96 7.19 8.84
CA GLU A 26 -34.57 5.93 8.36
C GLU A 26 -33.71 5.25 7.28
N LYS A 27 -33.17 6.04 6.35
CA LYS A 27 -32.30 5.52 5.28
C LYS A 27 -30.94 5.05 5.80
N LYS A 28 -30.38 5.72 6.81
CA LYS A 28 -29.17 5.24 7.51
C LYS A 28 -29.44 3.96 8.30
N MET A 29 -30.55 3.85 9.02
CA MET A 29 -30.88 2.62 9.77
C MET A 29 -31.05 1.42 8.84
N ASN A 30 -31.81 1.56 7.75
CA ASN A 30 -32.01 0.47 6.80
C ASN A 30 -30.72 0.09 6.06
N GLU A 31 -29.90 1.07 5.63
CA GLU A 31 -28.58 0.78 5.05
C GLU A 31 -27.61 0.13 6.05
N GLU A 32 -27.66 0.52 7.32
CA GLU A 32 -26.78 0.00 8.36
C GLU A 32 -27.18 -1.43 8.75
N GLN A 33 -28.47 -1.70 8.87
CA GLN A 33 -29.03 -3.02 9.15
C GLN A 33 -28.76 -4.02 8.02
N GLU A 34 -28.85 -3.58 6.77
CA GLU A 34 -28.54 -4.40 5.59
C GLU A 34 -27.03 -4.63 5.38
N ARG A 35 -26.21 -3.60 5.63
CA ARG A 35 -24.73 -3.75 5.67
C ARG A 35 -24.33 -4.70 6.79
N LYS A 36 -25.02 -4.68 7.93
CA LYS A 36 -24.78 -5.58 9.07
C LYS A 36 -25.10 -7.03 8.70
N ILE A 37 -26.28 -7.30 8.12
CA ILE A 37 -26.70 -8.64 7.67
C ILE A 37 -25.74 -9.22 6.60
N SER A 38 -25.33 -8.41 5.62
CA SER A 38 -24.39 -8.85 4.58
C SER A 38 -22.99 -9.15 5.14
N ARG A 39 -22.48 -8.29 6.03
CA ARG A 39 -21.22 -8.50 6.76
C ARG A 39 -21.29 -9.73 7.66
N GLU A 40 -22.42 -9.98 8.32
CA GLU A 40 -22.61 -11.13 9.21
C GLU A 40 -22.66 -12.45 8.43
N SER A 41 -23.44 -12.54 7.34
CA SER A 41 -23.45 -13.71 6.47
C SER A 41 -22.06 -14.01 5.87
N PHE A 42 -21.31 -12.97 5.53
CA PHE A 42 -19.96 -13.14 4.99
C PHE A 42 -18.92 -13.51 6.08
N LYS A 43 -18.98 -12.87 7.25
CA LYS A 43 -18.21 -13.25 8.44
C LYS A 43 -18.48 -14.72 8.80
N GLU A 44 -19.72 -15.15 8.71
CA GLU A 44 -20.13 -16.54 8.96
C GLU A 44 -19.55 -17.49 7.91
N LYS A 45 -19.54 -17.11 6.64
CA LYS A 45 -18.91 -17.87 5.54
C LYS A 45 -17.39 -17.99 5.71
N LEU A 46 -16.73 -16.91 6.13
CA LEU A 46 -15.31 -16.90 6.49
C LEU A 46 -15.04 -17.77 7.73
N LYS A 47 -15.90 -17.69 8.75
CA LYS A 47 -15.86 -18.52 9.97
C LYS A 47 -16.02 -19.99 9.60
N LYS A 48 -17.00 -20.35 8.76
CA LYS A 48 -17.19 -21.71 8.22
C LYS A 48 -15.98 -22.20 7.41
N ALA A 49 -15.35 -21.34 6.60
CA ALA A 49 -14.13 -21.70 5.87
C ALA A 49 -12.95 -21.97 6.82
N LYS A 50 -12.77 -21.13 7.86
CA LYS A 50 -11.77 -21.32 8.92
C LYS A 50 -12.02 -22.60 9.72
N VAL A 51 -13.25 -22.85 10.11
CA VAL A 51 -13.66 -24.07 10.85
C VAL A 51 -13.41 -25.31 10.01
N LYS A 52 -13.84 -25.32 8.73
CA LYS A 52 -13.59 -26.45 7.82
C LYS A 52 -12.09 -26.70 7.62
N HIS A 53 -11.29 -25.65 7.57
CA HIS A 53 -9.82 -25.77 7.50
C HIS A 53 -9.23 -26.37 8.78
N LYS A 54 -9.64 -25.90 9.97
CA LYS A 54 -9.21 -26.47 11.26
C LYS A 54 -9.57 -27.95 11.37
N ILE A 55 -10.81 -28.32 11.01
CA ILE A 55 -11.27 -29.72 11.00
C ILE A 55 -10.36 -30.55 10.07
N ARG A 56 -10.09 -30.07 8.85
CA ARG A 56 -9.24 -30.77 7.89
C ARG A 56 -7.83 -30.99 8.42
N LEU A 57 -7.23 -29.99 9.07
CA LEU A 57 -5.91 -30.14 9.71
C LEU A 57 -5.93 -31.14 10.86
N LYS A 58 -7.00 -31.14 11.67
CA LYS A 58 -7.20 -32.12 12.74
C LYS A 58 -7.27 -33.54 12.16
N THR A 59 -8.08 -33.76 11.13
CA THR A 59 -8.17 -35.05 10.43
C THR A 59 -6.83 -35.51 9.87
N ILE A 60 -6.06 -34.63 9.22
CA ILE A 60 -4.71 -34.96 8.70
C ILE A 60 -3.77 -35.39 9.85
N ASN A 61 -3.84 -34.70 10.99
CA ASN A 61 -3.05 -35.06 12.16
C ASN A 61 -3.47 -36.41 12.77
N THR A 62 -4.78 -36.67 12.87
CA THR A 62 -5.29 -37.96 13.35
C THR A 62 -4.86 -39.10 12.41
N GLN A 63 -5.04 -38.93 11.10
CA GLN A 63 -4.62 -39.91 10.10
C GLN A 63 -3.11 -40.18 10.17
N TYR A 64 -2.31 -39.13 10.36
CA TYR A 64 -0.88 -39.28 10.53
C TYR A 64 -0.53 -40.08 11.78
N LYS A 65 -1.19 -39.84 12.93
CA LYS A 65 -0.96 -40.61 14.16
C LYS A 65 -1.29 -42.09 13.97
N VAL A 66 -2.43 -42.39 13.33
CA VAL A 66 -2.83 -43.78 13.00
C VAL A 66 -1.85 -44.45 12.05
N ASN A 67 -1.35 -43.72 11.04
CA ASN A 67 -0.35 -44.28 10.12
C ASN A 67 1.01 -44.48 10.82
N LEU A 68 1.34 -43.64 11.81
CA LEU A 68 2.57 -43.77 12.58
C LEU A 68 2.52 -44.98 13.52
N SER A 69 1.37 -45.26 14.13
CA SER A 69 1.18 -46.42 15.01
C SER A 69 1.16 -47.76 14.27
N LYS A 70 0.88 -47.74 12.96
CA LYS A 70 0.89 -48.92 12.08
C LYS A 70 2.23 -49.14 11.37
N ALA A 71 3.12 -48.14 11.38
CA ALA A 71 4.40 -48.23 10.68
C ALA A 71 5.38 -49.10 11.49
N LYS A 72 5.88 -50.17 10.87
CA LYS A 72 6.86 -51.10 11.46
C LYS A 72 8.29 -50.79 11.02
N THR A 73 8.48 -50.06 9.91
CA THR A 73 9.81 -49.75 9.37
C THR A 73 10.13 -48.25 9.36
N LYS A 74 11.43 -47.91 9.36
CA LYS A 74 11.91 -46.52 9.24
C LYS A 74 11.46 -45.85 7.93
N GLU A 75 11.28 -46.61 6.86
CA GLU A 75 10.80 -46.11 5.58
C GLU A 75 9.32 -45.72 5.62
N GLU A 76 8.46 -46.54 6.23
CA GLU A 76 7.04 -46.25 6.40
C GLU A 76 6.79 -44.99 7.23
N ILE A 77 7.63 -44.77 8.25
CA ILE A 77 7.63 -43.53 9.05
C ILE A 77 7.99 -42.32 8.16
N LYS A 78 8.99 -42.47 7.28
CA LYS A 78 9.44 -41.40 6.36
C LYS A 78 8.36 -41.07 5.33
N ILE A 79 7.69 -42.09 4.78
CA ILE A 79 6.55 -41.95 3.87
C ILE A 79 5.39 -41.24 4.56
N SER A 80 5.04 -41.64 5.78
CA SER A 80 3.97 -41.02 6.57
C SER A 80 4.25 -39.55 6.89
N LYS A 81 5.49 -39.20 7.24
CA LYS A 81 5.95 -37.80 7.43
C LYS A 81 5.83 -36.99 6.15
N LYS A 82 6.24 -37.55 5.01
CA LYS A 82 6.13 -36.91 3.69
C LYS A 82 4.67 -36.68 3.29
N LYS A 83 3.81 -37.69 3.49
CA LYS A 83 2.36 -37.63 3.20
C LYS A 83 1.66 -36.56 4.05
N LYS A 84 1.92 -36.51 5.36
CA LYS A 84 1.43 -35.43 6.24
C LYS A 84 1.82 -34.06 5.72
N ARG A 85 3.10 -33.84 5.39
CA ARG A 85 3.58 -32.55 4.85
C ARG A 85 2.84 -32.14 3.57
N ILE A 86 2.62 -33.08 2.66
CA ILE A 86 1.91 -32.84 1.39
C ILE A 86 0.44 -32.49 1.66
N ASP A 87 -0.25 -33.25 2.50
CA ASP A 87 -1.67 -33.06 2.76
C ASP A 87 -1.95 -31.78 3.56
N THR A 88 -1.08 -31.44 4.52
CA THR A 88 -1.12 -30.13 5.20
C THR A 88 -0.94 -28.99 4.20
N LYS A 89 0.02 -29.09 3.28
CA LYS A 89 0.25 -28.07 2.24
C LYS A 89 -0.97 -27.93 1.31
N ARG A 90 -1.60 -29.04 0.92
CA ARG A 90 -2.85 -29.06 0.15
C ARG A 90 -4.01 -28.39 0.89
N ALA A 91 -4.18 -28.70 2.18
CA ALA A 91 -5.23 -28.10 3.02
C ALA A 91 -5.05 -26.59 3.17
N ASN A 92 -3.80 -26.14 3.36
CA ASN A 92 -3.46 -24.71 3.44
C ASN A 92 -3.73 -23.99 2.12
N ASN A 93 -3.32 -24.56 0.99
CA ASN A 93 -3.57 -23.99 -0.33
C ASN A 93 -5.07 -23.90 -0.62
N LYS A 94 -5.85 -24.95 -0.31
CA LYS A 94 -7.31 -24.96 -0.51
C LYS A 94 -8.02 -23.91 0.35
N TYR A 95 -7.56 -23.71 1.58
CA TYR A 95 -8.08 -22.66 2.45
C TYR A 95 -7.71 -21.26 1.93
N ALA A 96 -6.45 -21.03 1.56
CA ALA A 96 -5.99 -19.76 0.98
C ALA A 96 -6.77 -19.41 -0.29
N LEU A 97 -6.98 -20.38 -1.18
CA LEU A 97 -7.78 -20.20 -2.39
C LEU A 97 -9.22 -19.83 -2.09
N ARG A 98 -9.88 -20.55 -1.17
CA ARG A 98 -11.28 -20.28 -0.80
C ARG A 98 -11.44 -18.96 -0.04
N HIS A 99 -10.45 -18.61 0.78
CA HIS A 99 -10.42 -17.35 1.51
C HIS A 99 -10.24 -16.19 0.53
N ASN A 100 -9.22 -16.28 -0.33
CA ASN A 100 -8.93 -15.29 -1.35
C ASN A 100 -10.08 -15.17 -2.33
N SER A 101 -10.72 -16.26 -2.78
CA SER A 101 -11.87 -16.20 -3.68
C SER A 101 -13.09 -15.53 -3.05
N LEU A 102 -13.25 -15.59 -1.71
CA LEU A 102 -14.37 -14.94 -1.01
C LEU A 102 -14.09 -13.46 -0.76
N VAL A 103 -12.86 -13.11 -0.36
CA VAL A 103 -12.39 -11.72 -0.27
C VAL A 103 -12.43 -11.07 -1.66
N ASN A 104 -11.95 -11.83 -2.65
CA ASN A 104 -12.15 -11.66 -4.08
C ASN A 104 -13.59 -12.04 -4.50
N GLN A 105 -14.63 -11.82 -3.69
CA GLN A 105 -16.02 -11.77 -4.17
C GLN A 105 -16.85 -10.63 -3.53
N GLU A 106 -16.31 -10.00 -2.49
CA GLU A 106 -16.71 -8.70 -1.93
C GLU A 106 -16.26 -7.41 -2.68
N LEU A 107 -14.95 -7.16 -2.87
CA LEU A 107 -14.34 -5.94 -3.50
C LEU A 107 -14.61 -5.64 -5.01
N TYR A 108 -14.87 -6.61 -5.88
CA TYR A 108 -15.37 -6.57 -7.26
C TYR A 108 -16.79 -6.09 -7.28
N ARG A 109 -17.64 -6.64 -6.41
CA ARG A 109 -19.02 -6.16 -6.32
C ARG A 109 -19.03 -4.74 -5.80
N LYS A 110 -18.19 -4.45 -4.82
CA LYS A 110 -17.91 -3.09 -4.37
C LYS A 110 -17.36 -2.21 -5.50
N GLY A 111 -16.40 -2.68 -6.30
CA GLY A 111 -15.79 -1.93 -7.39
C GLY A 111 -16.72 -1.69 -8.58
N VAL A 112 -17.53 -2.67 -8.97
CA VAL A 112 -18.58 -2.55 -9.99
C VAL A 112 -19.67 -1.60 -9.50
N LEU A 113 -20.08 -1.71 -8.25
CA LEU A 113 -21.03 -0.79 -7.61
C LEU A 113 -20.48 0.65 -7.62
N GLU A 114 -19.26 0.86 -7.12
CA GLU A 114 -18.58 2.17 -7.12
C GLU A 114 -18.40 2.71 -8.54
N THR A 115 -18.15 1.83 -9.53
CA THR A 115 -18.04 2.22 -10.93
C THR A 115 -19.36 2.70 -11.48
N LYS A 116 -20.45 1.95 -11.29
CA LYS A 116 -21.79 2.33 -11.75
C LYS A 116 -22.33 3.58 -11.06
N ILE A 117 -22.09 3.72 -9.75
CA ILE A 117 -22.43 4.92 -9.00
C ILE A 117 -21.69 6.14 -9.59
N GLU A 118 -20.39 6.00 -9.87
CA GLU A 118 -19.63 7.11 -10.44
C GLU A 118 -20.08 7.44 -11.87
N THR A 119 -20.44 6.44 -12.68
CA THR A 119 -21.01 6.67 -14.01
C THR A 119 -22.29 7.49 -13.94
N GLU A 120 -23.21 7.18 -13.03
CA GLU A 120 -24.42 7.97 -12.84
C GLU A 120 -24.13 9.37 -12.29
N LYS A 121 -23.13 9.53 -11.41
CA LYS A 121 -22.66 10.85 -10.95
C LYS A 121 -22.04 11.68 -12.09
N ILE A 122 -21.30 11.05 -13.00
CA ILE A 122 -20.73 11.72 -14.19
C ILE A 122 -21.85 12.16 -15.13
N LYS A 123 -22.84 11.30 -15.40
CA LYS A 123 -24.03 11.67 -16.19
C LYS A 123 -24.76 12.86 -15.57
N TYR A 124 -24.98 12.84 -14.26
CA TYR A 124 -25.57 13.96 -13.53
C TYR A 124 -24.76 15.26 -13.71
N ARG A 125 -23.43 15.22 -13.54
CA ARG A 125 -22.54 16.38 -13.75
C ARG A 125 -22.57 16.89 -15.19
N LYS A 126 -22.66 16.00 -16.18
CA LYS A 126 -22.75 16.36 -17.60
C LYS A 126 -24.09 17.03 -17.91
N ASN A 127 -25.19 16.43 -17.48
CA ASN A 127 -26.54 16.96 -17.68
C ASN A 127 -26.71 18.33 -17.01
N LYS A 128 -26.12 18.53 -15.82
CA LYS A 128 -26.10 19.82 -15.13
C LYS A 128 -25.48 20.96 -15.95
N LYS A 129 -24.51 20.66 -16.82
CA LYS A 129 -23.81 21.66 -17.64
C LYS A 129 -24.47 21.90 -19.00
N VAL A 130 -25.23 20.94 -19.50
CA VAL A 130 -25.68 20.90 -20.90
C VAL A 130 -27.17 21.18 -21.04
N LYS A 131 -28.00 20.83 -20.04
CA LYS A 131 -29.45 21.03 -20.14
C LYS A 131 -29.83 22.46 -19.68
N PRO A 132 -30.53 23.24 -20.52
CA PRO A 132 -30.96 24.61 -20.17
C PRO A 132 -31.98 24.64 -19.02
N ASN A 133 -32.86 23.63 -18.91
CA ASN A 133 -33.85 23.50 -17.81
C ASN A 133 -33.45 22.41 -16.79
N PHE A 134 -32.23 22.44 -16.27
CA PHE A 134 -31.76 21.44 -15.30
C PHE A 134 -32.23 21.72 -13.87
N ASP A 135 -33.32 21.09 -13.43
CA ASP A 135 -33.74 21.13 -12.02
C ASP A 135 -32.80 20.29 -11.15
N VAL A 136 -31.93 20.99 -10.43
CA VAL A 136 -30.93 20.42 -9.52
C VAL A 136 -31.56 19.55 -8.44
N LYS A 137 -32.74 19.92 -7.92
CA LYS A 137 -33.40 19.23 -6.80
C LYS A 137 -34.02 17.93 -7.28
N GLN A 138 -34.78 17.95 -8.38
CA GLN A 138 -35.38 16.75 -8.96
C GLN A 138 -34.34 15.74 -9.49
N GLU A 139 -33.35 16.19 -10.28
CA GLU A 139 -32.32 15.29 -10.83
C GLU A 139 -31.44 14.66 -9.73
N LYS A 140 -31.28 15.32 -8.58
CA LYS A 140 -30.57 14.77 -7.41
C LYS A 140 -31.38 13.67 -6.71
N ILE A 141 -32.71 13.80 -6.65
CA ILE A 141 -33.60 12.75 -6.15
C ILE A 141 -33.51 11.52 -7.05
N ILE A 142 -33.59 11.71 -8.37
CA ILE A 142 -33.46 10.64 -9.37
C ILE A 142 -32.10 9.94 -9.26
N LEU A 143 -31.01 10.69 -9.12
CA LEU A 143 -29.66 10.13 -8.91
C LEU A 143 -29.61 9.27 -7.65
N ASN A 144 -30.17 9.74 -6.54
CA ASN A 144 -30.17 9.01 -5.28
C ASN A 144 -31.00 7.71 -5.37
N GLN A 145 -32.16 7.75 -6.02
CA GLN A 145 -32.98 6.55 -6.28
C GLN A 145 -32.23 5.53 -7.15
N LYS A 146 -31.48 5.98 -8.17
CA LYS A 146 -30.64 5.10 -8.99
C LYS A 146 -29.49 4.48 -8.20
N ILE A 147 -28.84 5.25 -7.33
CA ILE A 147 -27.77 4.74 -6.45
C ILE A 147 -28.32 3.68 -5.50
N GLU A 148 -29.51 3.90 -4.94
CA GLU A 148 -30.19 2.96 -4.04
C GLU A 148 -30.54 1.65 -4.76
N LYS A 149 -31.12 1.71 -5.96
CA LYS A 149 -31.35 0.53 -6.81
C LYS A 149 -30.06 -0.22 -7.15
N LEU A 150 -28.96 0.49 -7.37
CA LEU A 150 -27.64 -0.12 -7.59
C LEU A 150 -27.13 -0.79 -6.32
N ASN A 151 -27.23 -0.15 -5.16
CA ASN A 151 -26.84 -0.73 -3.87
C ASN A 151 -27.59 -2.05 -3.63
N GLU A 152 -28.91 -2.06 -3.83
CA GLU A 152 -29.75 -3.25 -3.72
C GLU A 152 -29.34 -4.37 -4.69
N LYS A 153 -29.15 -4.04 -5.97
CA LYS A 153 -28.77 -5.01 -7.01
C LYS A 153 -27.46 -5.75 -6.69
N TYR A 154 -26.51 -5.09 -6.03
CA TYR A 154 -25.20 -5.66 -5.70
C TYR A 154 -25.08 -6.15 -4.24
N LYS A 155 -26.16 -6.10 -3.45
CA LYS A 155 -26.25 -6.46 -2.02
C LYS A 155 -26.23 -7.95 -1.72
N LYS A 156 -26.91 -8.80 -2.50
CA LYS A 156 -27.06 -10.25 -2.23
C LYS A 156 -25.92 -11.08 -2.85
N PRO A 157 -25.19 -11.95 -2.10
CA PRO A 157 -24.15 -12.84 -2.64
C PRO A 157 -24.68 -13.75 -3.75
N VAL A 158 -23.80 -14.21 -4.66
CA VAL A 158 -24.15 -15.27 -5.63
C VAL A 158 -24.82 -16.42 -4.88
N SER A 159 -25.97 -16.90 -5.39
CA SER A 159 -26.86 -17.82 -4.68
C SER A 159 -26.10 -19.01 -4.10
N SER A 160 -26.58 -19.52 -2.96
CA SER A 160 -26.06 -20.74 -2.32
C SER A 160 -26.01 -21.92 -3.31
N LYS A 161 -26.95 -22.00 -4.26
CA LYS A 161 -26.97 -22.96 -5.37
C LYS A 161 -25.77 -22.82 -6.31
N LEU A 162 -25.48 -21.62 -6.83
CA LEU A 162 -24.27 -21.37 -7.66
C LEU A 162 -22.98 -21.63 -6.88
N ARG A 163 -22.99 -21.39 -5.57
CA ARG A 163 -21.86 -21.65 -4.68
C ARG A 163 -21.62 -23.14 -4.43
N LYS A 164 -22.69 -23.95 -4.33
CA LYS A 164 -22.64 -25.41 -4.23
C LYS A 164 -22.08 -25.99 -5.53
N LYS A 165 -22.65 -25.58 -6.68
CA LYS A 165 -22.22 -25.97 -8.03
C LYS A 165 -20.75 -25.62 -8.31
N ARG A 166 -20.30 -24.40 -7.97
CA ARG A 166 -18.87 -24.01 -8.04
C ARG A 166 -17.97 -24.80 -7.10
N THR A 167 -18.44 -25.12 -5.89
CA THR A 167 -17.65 -25.92 -4.94
C THR A 167 -17.52 -27.36 -5.44
N GLU A 168 -18.58 -27.92 -6.01
CA GLU A 168 -18.59 -29.24 -6.65
C GLU A 168 -17.65 -29.25 -7.88
N GLU A 169 -17.70 -28.26 -8.78
CA GLU A 169 -16.77 -28.10 -9.92
C GLU A 169 -15.30 -27.82 -9.54
N MET A 170 -15.04 -27.28 -8.35
CA MET A 170 -13.68 -27.12 -7.80
C MET A 170 -13.17 -28.39 -7.12
N HIS A 171 -14.08 -29.29 -6.74
CA HIS A 171 -13.74 -30.58 -6.14
C HIS A 171 -13.62 -31.68 -7.20
N SER A 172 -14.33 -31.59 -8.33
CA SER A 172 -14.29 -32.56 -9.44
C SER A 172 -13.10 -32.35 -10.39
N ASN A 173 -12.68 -31.10 -10.65
CA ASN A 173 -11.53 -30.86 -11.53
C ASN A 173 -10.21 -31.03 -10.76
N HIS A 174 -9.50 -32.11 -11.02
CA HIS A 174 -8.18 -32.45 -10.46
C HIS A 174 -7.03 -31.48 -10.84
N ILE A 175 -7.32 -30.37 -11.52
CA ILE A 175 -6.33 -29.36 -11.91
C ILE A 175 -6.01 -28.47 -10.69
N PHE A 176 -5.32 -29.05 -9.71
CA PHE A 176 -4.59 -28.27 -8.72
C PHE A 176 -3.40 -27.65 -9.43
N ILE A 177 -3.57 -26.44 -9.96
CA ILE A 177 -2.45 -25.57 -10.32
C ILE A 177 -1.55 -25.51 -9.08
N ARG A 178 -0.37 -26.12 -9.17
CA ARG A 178 0.66 -26.07 -8.12
C ARG A 178 1.30 -24.69 -8.20
N VAL A 179 0.55 -23.65 -7.86
CA VAL A 179 1.16 -22.36 -7.56
C VAL A 179 2.07 -22.64 -6.37
N GLY A 180 3.38 -22.61 -6.61
CA GLY A 180 4.40 -22.73 -5.58
C GLY A 180 4.28 -21.52 -4.67
N VAL A 181 3.32 -21.52 -3.75
CA VAL A 181 3.28 -20.56 -2.66
C VAL A 181 4.53 -20.88 -1.84
N LYS A 182 5.59 -20.07 -2.02
CA LYS A 182 6.73 -20.05 -1.10
C LYS A 182 6.14 -20.02 0.31
N SER A 183 6.60 -20.89 1.22
CA SER A 183 5.90 -21.07 2.50
C SER A 183 5.67 -19.72 3.18
N ALA A 184 4.47 -19.51 3.72
CA ALA A 184 4.09 -18.26 4.36
C ALA A 184 5.12 -17.82 5.43
N THR A 185 5.76 -18.80 6.09
CA THR A 185 6.84 -18.60 7.05
C THR A 185 8.14 -18.07 6.44
N ARG A 186 8.61 -18.59 5.29
CA ARG A 186 9.80 -18.05 4.60
C ARG A 186 9.55 -16.65 4.04
N GLY A 187 8.32 -16.38 3.59
CA GLY A 187 7.91 -15.04 3.17
C GLY A 187 7.94 -14.03 4.32
N ALA A 188 7.44 -14.41 5.50
CA ALA A 188 7.46 -13.57 6.70
C ALA A 188 8.88 -13.31 7.20
N LEU A 189 9.73 -14.34 7.32
CA LEU A 189 11.12 -14.19 7.79
C LEU A 189 11.93 -13.25 6.89
N ARG A 190 11.78 -13.40 5.57
CA ARG A 190 12.40 -12.50 4.59
C ARG A 190 11.92 -11.06 4.74
N THR A 191 10.63 -10.87 5.03
CA THR A 191 10.05 -9.53 5.22
C THR A 191 10.62 -8.86 6.47
N ILE A 192 10.73 -9.60 7.58
CA ILE A 192 11.32 -9.11 8.82
C ILE A 192 12.80 -8.75 8.60
N ALA A 193 13.57 -9.63 7.95
CA ALA A 193 14.98 -9.36 7.63
C ALA A 193 15.13 -8.10 6.77
N PHE A 194 14.26 -7.90 5.77
CA PHE A 194 14.27 -6.68 4.96
C PHE A 194 13.92 -5.43 5.78
N ILE A 195 12.97 -5.51 6.70
CA ILE A 195 12.64 -4.38 7.58
C ILE A 195 13.85 -4.02 8.48
N LEU A 196 14.51 -5.00 9.07
CA LEU A 196 15.70 -4.80 9.91
C LEU A 196 16.84 -4.16 9.12
N ILE A 197 17.18 -4.71 7.96
CA ILE A 197 18.25 -4.18 7.08
C ILE A 197 17.90 -2.75 6.64
N ALA A 198 16.65 -2.51 6.25
CA ALA A 198 16.22 -1.17 5.84
C ALA A 198 16.29 -0.16 7.00
N ALA A 199 15.83 -0.54 8.19
CA ALA A 199 15.90 0.32 9.37
C ALA A 199 17.35 0.66 9.71
N LEU A 200 18.24 -0.34 9.78
CA LEU A 200 19.66 -0.13 10.07
C LEU A 200 20.34 0.78 9.04
N THR A 201 20.22 0.44 7.75
CA THR A 201 20.86 1.22 6.67
C THR A 201 20.34 2.66 6.59
N THR A 202 19.04 2.88 6.75
CA THR A 202 18.49 4.24 6.76
C THR A 202 18.88 5.02 8.00
N THR A 203 18.99 4.39 9.18
CA THR A 203 19.48 5.05 10.40
C THR A 203 20.94 5.47 10.25
N ILE A 204 21.82 4.57 9.79
CA ILE A 204 23.23 4.87 9.50
C ILE A 204 23.35 6.04 8.52
N ALA A 205 22.61 6.00 7.41
CA ALA A 205 22.62 7.09 6.45
C ALA A 205 22.23 8.43 7.10
N LEU A 206 21.18 8.43 7.92
CA LEU A 206 20.66 9.66 8.51
C LEU A 206 21.55 10.21 9.62
N ASP A 207 21.96 9.38 10.58
CA ASP A 207 22.63 9.83 11.79
C ASP A 207 24.11 10.17 11.56
N ILE A 208 24.75 9.56 10.56
CA ILE A 208 26.18 9.79 10.26
C ILE A 208 26.36 10.77 9.09
N PHE A 209 25.51 10.72 8.07
CA PHE A 209 25.74 11.50 6.84
C PHE A 209 24.75 12.65 6.59
N ILE A 210 23.54 12.61 7.16
CA ILE A 210 22.52 13.63 6.85
C ILE A 210 22.35 14.64 7.98
N LYS A 211 22.04 14.17 9.19
CA LYS A 211 21.78 15.03 10.35
C LYS A 211 22.97 15.88 10.80
N PRO A 212 24.22 15.38 10.82
CA PRO A 212 25.37 16.18 11.27
C PRO A 212 25.53 17.44 10.42
N PHE A 213 25.22 17.33 9.12
CA PHE A 213 25.32 18.42 8.17
C PHE A 213 24.13 19.39 8.18
N GLY A 214 23.19 19.22 9.12
CA GLY A 214 21.95 20.02 9.20
C GLY A 214 21.01 19.79 8.03
N LEU A 215 21.18 18.70 7.27
CA LEU A 215 20.39 18.45 6.07
C LEU A 215 18.96 18.05 6.45
N TYR A 216 17.99 18.73 5.85
CA TYR A 216 16.57 18.48 6.11
C TYR A 216 16.07 17.34 5.24
N SER A 217 15.44 16.36 5.89
CA SER A 217 14.70 15.30 5.19
C SER A 217 13.39 15.82 4.60
N ALA A 218 12.93 15.24 3.50
CA ALA A 218 11.61 15.56 2.94
C ALA A 218 10.43 15.03 3.79
N GLY A 219 9.29 15.73 3.72
CA GLY A 219 8.00 15.24 4.26
C GLY A 219 7.91 15.29 5.79
N LEU A 220 7.13 14.39 6.41
CA LEU A 220 6.91 14.43 7.87
C LEU A 220 8.22 14.39 8.67
N ARG A 221 9.25 13.66 8.19
CA ARG A 221 10.54 13.61 8.88
C ARG A 221 11.21 14.98 8.94
N GLY A 222 11.15 15.76 7.87
CA GLY A 222 11.63 17.15 7.87
C GLY A 222 10.86 18.02 8.85
N VAL A 223 9.53 17.83 8.94
CA VAL A 223 8.70 18.54 9.92
C VAL A 223 9.13 18.20 11.34
N THR A 224 9.31 16.92 11.68
CA THR A 224 9.72 16.52 13.04
C THR A 224 11.17 16.88 13.34
N GLN A 225 12.04 16.92 12.33
CA GLN A 225 13.42 17.40 12.45
C GLN A 225 13.45 18.91 12.69
N MET A 226 12.59 19.68 12.01
CA MET A 226 12.40 21.11 12.28
C MET A 226 12.01 21.33 13.73
N PHE A 227 10.98 20.65 14.23
CA PHE A 227 10.56 20.73 15.63
C PHE A 227 11.65 20.26 16.60
N TYR A 228 12.43 19.22 16.26
CA TYR A 228 13.56 18.80 17.08
C TYR A 228 14.60 19.91 17.23
N TYR A 229 15.03 20.54 16.13
CA TYR A 229 16.00 21.64 16.21
C TYR A 229 15.46 22.86 16.94
N LEU A 230 14.16 23.16 16.80
CA LEU A 230 13.50 24.18 17.60
C LEU A 230 13.57 23.86 19.10
N LEU A 231 13.28 22.62 19.49
CA LEU A 231 13.40 22.19 20.88
C LEU A 231 14.85 22.22 21.36
N LYS A 232 15.82 21.83 20.52
CA LYS A 232 17.24 21.83 20.86
C LYS A 232 17.77 23.24 21.12
N PHE A 233 17.24 24.23 20.40
CA PHE A 233 17.55 25.63 20.64
C PHE A 233 17.13 26.07 22.05
N TYR A 234 15.94 25.68 22.51
CA TYR A 234 15.46 26.04 23.86
C TYR A 234 15.97 25.11 24.97
N LYS A 235 16.33 23.86 24.65
CA LYS A 235 16.86 22.85 25.57
C LYS A 235 18.05 22.13 24.92
N PRO A 236 19.29 22.62 25.11
CA PRO A 236 20.48 22.09 24.45
C PRO A 236 20.74 20.60 24.68
N ASP A 237 20.40 20.08 25.87
CA ASP A 237 20.72 18.71 26.32
C ASP A 237 19.83 17.61 25.70
N ILE A 238 18.94 17.94 24.76
CA ILE A 238 18.08 16.92 24.15
C ILE A 238 18.86 16.02 23.18
N THR A 239 18.69 14.72 23.38
CA THR A 239 19.38 13.69 22.58
C THR A 239 18.86 13.62 21.14
N PRO A 240 19.69 13.20 20.16
CA PRO A 240 19.28 12.99 18.77
C PRO A 240 18.08 12.04 18.59
N SER A 241 17.95 11.02 19.44
CA SER A 241 16.80 10.09 19.50
C SER A 241 15.45 10.78 19.71
N THR A 242 15.43 11.98 20.32
CA THR A 242 14.22 12.80 20.46
C THR A 242 13.55 13.06 19.10
N SER A 243 14.34 13.28 18.04
CA SER A 243 13.82 13.47 16.68
C SER A 243 13.03 12.26 16.17
N TYR A 244 13.42 11.04 16.56
CA TYR A 244 12.72 9.80 16.20
C TYR A 244 11.48 9.56 17.06
N ILE A 245 11.47 9.99 18.32
CA ILE A 245 10.26 9.98 19.18
C ILE A 245 9.18 10.88 18.57
N LEU A 246 9.56 12.11 18.19
CA LEU A 246 8.67 13.05 17.50
C LEU A 246 8.15 12.45 16.19
N PHE A 247 9.03 11.81 15.41
CA PHE A 247 8.65 11.13 14.18
C PHE A 247 7.67 9.99 14.43
N PHE A 248 7.93 9.13 15.41
CA PHE A 248 7.04 8.01 15.74
C PHE A 248 5.66 8.52 16.16
N GLY A 249 5.59 9.49 17.09
CA GLY A 249 4.35 10.09 17.56
C GLY A 249 3.55 10.74 16.43
N ALA A 250 4.21 11.57 15.61
CA ALA A 250 3.56 12.24 14.48
C ALA A 250 3.07 11.27 13.39
N ASN A 251 3.59 10.04 13.35
CA ASN A 251 3.13 9.01 12.42
C ASN A 251 1.84 8.31 12.87
N ILE A 252 1.45 8.36 14.14
CA ILE A 252 0.22 7.71 14.64
C ILE A 252 -1.03 8.12 13.83
N PRO A 253 -1.35 9.43 13.66
CA PRO A 253 -2.51 9.84 12.86
C PRO A 253 -2.40 9.43 11.39
N LEU A 254 -1.19 9.47 10.81
CA LEU A 254 -0.96 9.06 9.42
C LEU A 254 -1.08 7.55 9.23
N ALA A 255 -0.71 6.76 10.23
CA ALA A 255 -0.87 5.31 10.24
C ALA A 255 -2.35 4.95 10.34
N ILE A 256 -3.12 5.62 11.18
CA ILE A 256 -4.59 5.48 11.24
C ILE A 256 -5.18 5.78 9.85
N PHE A 257 -4.82 6.93 9.26
CA PHE A 257 -5.21 7.26 7.89
C PHE A 257 -4.82 6.17 6.88
N GLY A 258 -3.57 5.71 6.92
CA GLY A 258 -3.03 4.69 6.05
C GLY A 258 -3.78 3.37 6.17
N TYR A 259 -4.13 2.95 7.39
CA TYR A 259 -4.86 1.71 7.65
C TYR A 259 -6.22 1.69 6.95
N PHE A 260 -6.92 2.82 6.93
CA PHE A 260 -8.23 2.94 6.30
C PHE A 260 -8.19 3.31 4.81
N LYS A 261 -7.20 4.09 4.36
CA LYS A 261 -7.17 4.67 3.00
C LYS A 261 -6.13 4.07 2.06
N VAL A 262 -5.05 3.51 2.60
CA VAL A 262 -3.96 2.91 1.80
C VAL A 262 -4.06 1.40 1.85
N GLY A 263 -3.98 0.81 3.04
CA GLY A 263 -4.12 -0.62 3.22
C GLY A 263 -3.45 -1.17 4.49
N LYS A 264 -4.06 -2.19 5.09
CA LYS A 264 -3.68 -2.72 6.40
C LYS A 264 -2.26 -3.28 6.42
N LYS A 265 -1.93 -4.13 5.44
CA LYS A 265 -0.62 -4.76 5.33
C LYS A 265 0.50 -3.72 5.18
N PHE A 266 0.29 -2.71 4.34
CA PHE A 266 1.24 -1.61 4.16
C PHE A 266 1.45 -0.83 5.44
N THR A 267 0.37 -0.45 6.11
CA THR A 267 0.46 0.31 7.35
C THR A 267 1.17 -0.48 8.43
N LEU A 268 0.84 -1.76 8.62
CA LEU A 268 1.49 -2.59 9.62
C LEU A 268 2.98 -2.80 9.33
N LEU A 269 3.37 -3.03 8.08
CA LEU A 269 4.78 -3.14 7.70
C LEU A 269 5.54 -1.81 7.81
N THR A 270 4.87 -0.70 7.51
CA THR A 270 5.43 0.65 7.69
C THR A 270 5.61 0.98 9.17
N LEU A 271 4.63 0.67 10.02
CA LEU A 271 4.73 0.83 11.47
C LEU A 271 5.84 -0.05 12.05
N ALA A 272 5.94 -1.31 11.61
CA ALA A 272 7.02 -2.19 12.00
C ALA A 272 8.38 -1.58 11.65
N TYR A 273 8.54 -1.06 10.42
CA TYR A 273 9.75 -0.34 10.03
C TYR A 273 10.03 0.89 10.91
N ILE A 274 9.04 1.76 11.15
CA ILE A 274 9.25 2.97 11.97
C ILE A 274 9.67 2.59 13.39
N LEU A 275 9.03 1.58 13.98
CA LEU A 275 9.35 1.08 15.31
C LEU A 275 10.74 0.46 15.36
N THR A 276 11.10 -0.35 14.37
CA THR A 276 12.45 -0.91 14.25
C THR A 276 13.49 0.20 14.08
N GLN A 277 13.21 1.21 13.26
CA GLN A 277 14.13 2.32 13.04
C GLN A 277 14.35 3.14 14.31
N PHE A 278 13.27 3.42 15.05
CA PHE A 278 13.34 4.05 16.36
C PHE A 278 14.19 3.22 17.32
N GLY A 279 13.94 1.91 17.41
CA GLY A 279 14.72 1.01 18.28
C GLY A 279 16.20 0.95 17.90
N VAL A 280 16.53 0.91 16.61
CA VAL A 280 17.93 0.92 16.15
C VAL A 280 18.62 2.23 16.53
N SER A 281 17.97 3.39 16.31
CA SER A 281 18.56 4.67 16.71
C SER A 281 18.73 4.77 18.22
N PHE A 282 17.73 4.35 19.00
CA PHE A 282 17.83 4.35 20.46
C PHE A 282 18.98 3.47 20.96
N LEU A 283 19.17 2.28 20.36
CA LEU A 283 20.30 1.41 20.69
C LEU A 283 21.64 2.05 20.33
N LEU A 284 21.74 2.70 19.17
CA LEU A 284 22.98 3.39 18.75
C LEU A 284 23.33 4.55 19.69
N ASP A 285 22.34 5.36 20.07
CA ASP A 285 22.52 6.45 21.04
C ASP A 285 22.93 5.89 22.42
N TYR A 286 22.18 4.92 22.96
CA TYR A 286 22.45 4.34 24.28
C TYR A 286 23.80 3.64 24.37
N SER A 287 24.24 3.00 23.28
CA SER A 287 25.53 2.31 23.23
C SER A 287 26.74 3.24 23.19
N GLY A 288 26.55 4.56 22.97
CA GLY A 288 27.66 5.51 22.75
C GLY A 288 28.45 5.26 21.45
N MET A 289 28.00 4.31 20.61
CA MET A 289 28.75 3.91 19.41
C MET A 289 28.85 5.06 18.39
N LEU A 290 27.88 5.98 18.37
CA LEU A 290 27.90 7.17 17.51
C LEU A 290 28.99 8.18 17.90
N GLU A 291 29.40 8.24 19.18
CA GLU A 291 30.49 9.13 19.63
C GLU A 291 31.86 8.66 19.12
N HIS A 292 31.99 7.36 18.88
CA HIS A 292 33.22 6.75 18.35
C HIS A 292 33.30 6.84 16.82
N ILE A 293 32.18 7.08 16.15
CA ILE A 293 32.13 7.20 14.69
C ILE A 293 32.38 8.67 14.33
N LYS A 294 33.56 8.93 13.75
CA LYS A 294 33.99 10.26 13.33
C LYS A 294 33.95 10.42 11.81
N PRO A 295 32.77 10.61 11.19
CA PRO A 295 32.70 10.84 9.76
C PRO A 295 33.54 12.08 9.41
N PHE A 296 34.44 11.94 8.43
CA PHE A 296 35.33 13.03 8.02
C PHE A 296 36.25 13.55 9.15
N GLY A 297 36.52 12.75 10.19
CA GLY A 297 37.47 13.09 11.25
C GLY A 297 36.88 13.81 12.47
N LYS A 298 35.59 14.16 12.45
CA LYS A 298 34.88 14.80 13.58
C LYS A 298 33.64 14.03 13.96
N THR A 299 33.19 14.15 15.20
CA THR A 299 31.94 13.51 15.63
C THR A 299 30.74 14.20 14.95
N SER A 300 29.61 13.51 14.90
CA SER A 300 28.36 14.07 14.37
C SER A 300 27.93 15.37 15.06
N GLU A 301 28.24 15.52 16.35
CA GLU A 301 27.89 16.70 17.14
C GLU A 301 28.84 17.87 16.86
N ASP A 302 30.14 17.60 16.72
CA ASP A 302 31.14 18.60 16.32
C ASP A 302 30.82 19.19 14.95
N ILE A 303 30.48 18.35 13.97
CA ILE A 303 30.11 18.78 12.62
C ILE A 303 28.87 19.69 12.68
N TYR A 304 27.86 19.28 13.46
CA TYR A 304 26.65 20.08 13.62
C TYR A 304 26.94 21.43 14.29
N ALA A 305 27.82 21.46 15.30
CA ALA A 305 28.24 22.69 15.98
C ALA A 305 28.99 23.65 15.03
N ILE A 306 29.88 23.13 14.18
CA ILE A 306 30.60 23.92 13.16
C ILE A 306 29.64 24.56 12.16
N ILE A 307 28.60 23.83 11.73
CA ILE A 307 27.62 24.34 10.76
C ILE A 307 26.63 25.32 11.40
N SER A 308 26.28 25.08 12.67
CA SER A 308 25.29 25.89 13.38
C SER A 308 25.89 27.19 13.92
N SER A 309 27.12 27.15 14.43
CA SER A 309 27.84 28.31 14.94
C SER A 309 28.50 29.11 13.81
N ASN A 310 28.51 30.44 13.94
CA ASN A 310 29.26 31.32 13.02
C ASN A 310 30.75 31.41 13.40
N GLY A 311 31.22 30.64 14.39
CA GLY A 311 32.48 30.91 15.09
C GLY A 311 33.67 30.00 14.76
N GLN A 312 33.50 28.90 14.04
CA GLN A 312 34.62 28.05 13.62
C GLN A 312 34.88 28.17 12.11
N ASN A 313 36.07 28.68 11.75
CA ASN A 313 36.52 28.87 10.37
C ASN A 313 36.94 27.54 9.73
N GLU A 314 35.99 26.62 9.56
CA GLU A 314 36.21 25.36 8.84
C GLU A 314 35.38 25.32 7.55
N PRO A 315 35.79 26.04 6.49
CA PRO A 315 35.00 26.20 5.26
C PRO A 315 34.70 24.87 4.56
N ILE A 316 35.59 23.88 4.68
CA ILE A 316 35.38 22.53 4.15
C ILE A 316 34.10 21.87 4.69
N TYR A 317 33.83 22.00 6.00
CA TYR A 317 32.65 21.40 6.65
C TYR A 317 31.37 22.15 6.31
N ARG A 318 31.47 23.44 6.01
CA ARG A 318 30.32 24.30 5.70
C ARG A 318 29.91 24.26 4.23
N TYR A 319 30.87 24.16 3.31
CA TYR A 319 30.61 24.34 1.88
C TYR A 319 30.83 23.09 1.03
N VAL A 320 31.74 22.19 1.39
CA VAL A 320 32.13 21.05 0.54
C VAL A 320 31.56 19.73 1.07
N LEU A 321 31.82 19.42 2.35
CA LEU A 321 31.40 18.16 2.96
C LEU A 321 29.87 17.93 2.98
N PRO A 322 28.96 18.93 3.05
CA PRO A 322 27.54 18.68 2.94
C PRO A 322 27.15 17.97 1.63
N PHE A 323 27.83 18.29 0.52
CA PHE A 323 27.57 17.65 -0.77
C PHE A 323 28.14 16.23 -0.85
N ILE A 324 29.37 16.02 -0.37
CA ILE A 324 29.99 14.68 -0.32
C ILE A 324 29.16 13.76 0.58
N SER A 325 28.79 14.27 1.75
CA SER A 325 27.96 13.55 2.71
C SER A 325 26.56 13.26 2.15
N THR A 326 25.98 14.19 1.37
CA THR A 326 24.74 13.93 0.65
C THR A 326 24.88 12.80 -0.34
N ILE A 327 25.95 12.75 -1.14
CA ILE A 327 26.15 11.67 -2.13
C ILE A 327 26.20 10.30 -1.43
N ILE A 328 27.04 10.18 -0.40
CA ILE A 328 27.19 8.93 0.36
C ILE A 328 25.87 8.58 1.06
N GLY A 329 25.27 9.56 1.75
CA GLY A 329 24.03 9.41 2.48
C GLY A 329 22.87 9.00 1.59
N VAL A 330 22.72 9.56 0.39
CA VAL A 330 21.67 9.18 -0.56
C VAL A 330 21.83 7.75 -1.06
N ILE A 331 23.06 7.30 -1.33
CA ILE A 331 23.30 5.93 -1.79
C ILE A 331 22.84 4.93 -0.73
N ILE A 332 23.32 5.09 0.51
CA ILE A 332 22.98 4.21 1.63
C ILE A 332 21.48 4.30 1.95
N TYR A 333 20.95 5.52 2.05
CA TYR A 333 19.53 5.76 2.31
C TYR A 333 18.65 5.17 1.21
N GLY A 334 19.04 5.32 -0.05
CA GLY A 334 18.33 4.80 -1.21
C GLY A 334 18.23 3.28 -1.21
N VAL A 335 19.30 2.58 -0.81
CA VAL A 335 19.28 1.13 -0.60
C VAL A 335 18.25 0.76 0.48
N GLY A 336 18.31 1.40 1.65
CA GLY A 336 17.39 1.12 2.75
C GLY A 336 15.92 1.38 2.39
N VAL A 337 15.63 2.51 1.74
CA VAL A 337 14.31 2.85 1.19
C VAL A 337 13.86 1.76 0.20
N GLY A 338 14.71 1.37 -0.74
CA GLY A 338 14.38 0.33 -1.72
C GLY A 338 14.02 -1.00 -1.07
N VAL A 339 14.76 -1.40 -0.03
CA VAL A 339 14.54 -2.65 0.71
C VAL A 339 13.20 -2.65 1.47
N VAL A 340 12.82 -1.56 2.17
CA VAL A 340 11.52 -1.51 2.87
C VAL A 340 10.34 -1.52 1.89
N TYR A 341 10.48 -0.85 0.75
CA TYR A 341 9.46 -0.86 -0.31
C TYR A 341 9.32 -2.24 -0.96
N LYS A 342 10.43 -2.98 -1.08
CA LYS A 342 10.44 -4.40 -1.52
C LYS A 342 9.78 -5.32 -0.48
N ALA A 343 9.94 -5.03 0.81
CA ALA A 343 9.21 -5.72 1.89
C ALA A 343 7.69 -5.44 1.84
N GLY A 344 7.28 -4.33 1.21
CA GLY A 344 5.89 -3.94 1.03
C GLY A 344 5.39 -2.90 2.03
N GLY A 345 6.29 -2.28 2.80
CA GLY A 345 6.03 -1.09 3.60
C GLY A 345 6.60 0.18 2.94
N SER A 346 6.79 1.22 3.74
CA SER A 346 7.49 2.45 3.36
C SER A 346 8.29 2.99 4.55
N THR A 347 9.00 4.11 4.34
CA THR A 347 9.69 4.82 5.43
C THR A 347 8.74 5.64 6.33
N GLY A 348 7.43 5.58 6.10
CA GLY A 348 6.45 6.33 6.87
C GLY A 348 6.37 7.81 6.51
N GLY A 349 5.78 8.58 7.43
CA GLY A 349 5.60 10.01 7.31
C GLY A 349 4.64 10.40 6.18
N SER A 350 5.04 11.41 5.41
CA SER A 350 4.25 11.88 4.26
C SER A 350 4.00 10.78 3.22
N LYS A 351 4.76 9.68 3.25
CA LYS A 351 4.58 8.53 2.35
C LYS A 351 3.20 7.89 2.46
N PHE A 352 2.51 7.97 3.60
CA PHE A 352 1.11 7.54 3.68
C PHE A 352 0.21 8.36 2.75
N ILE A 353 0.36 9.69 2.77
CA ILE A 353 -0.42 10.63 1.95
C ILE A 353 0.01 10.52 0.49
N VAL A 354 1.32 10.54 0.22
CA VAL A 354 1.89 10.41 -1.12
C VAL A 354 1.39 9.14 -1.79
N THR A 355 1.41 8.02 -1.08
CA THR A 355 0.96 6.72 -1.60
C THR A 355 -0.53 6.73 -1.91
N TYR A 356 -1.35 7.33 -1.05
CA TYR A 356 -2.78 7.50 -1.31
C TYR A 356 -3.05 8.38 -2.55
N ILE A 357 -2.35 9.53 -2.67
CA ILE A 357 -2.51 10.44 -3.82
C ILE A 357 -2.01 9.75 -5.10
N SER A 358 -0.87 9.05 -5.06
CA SER A 358 -0.34 8.27 -6.17
C SER A 358 -1.35 7.22 -6.64
N ALA A 359 -1.96 6.49 -5.71
CA ALA A 359 -2.99 5.50 -6.03
C ALA A 359 -4.23 6.14 -6.69
N LYS A 360 -4.64 7.34 -6.27
CA LYS A 360 -5.82 8.04 -6.80
C LYS A 360 -5.58 8.77 -8.13
N LYS A 361 -4.45 9.47 -8.25
CA LYS A 361 -4.09 10.31 -9.41
C LYS A 361 -3.25 9.59 -10.46
N ASN A 362 -2.81 8.36 -10.17
CA ASN A 362 -1.95 7.56 -11.04
C ASN A 362 -0.65 8.30 -11.44
N LYS A 363 -0.02 8.96 -10.48
CA LYS A 363 1.25 9.68 -10.62
C LYS A 363 2.34 8.95 -9.83
N SER A 364 3.62 9.16 -10.16
CA SER A 364 4.72 8.51 -9.46
C SER A 364 4.80 8.97 -7.99
N ILE A 365 5.27 8.08 -7.12
CA ILE A 365 5.35 8.35 -5.68
C ILE A 365 6.50 9.33 -5.40
N GLY A 366 7.62 9.16 -6.11
CA GLY A 366 8.78 10.02 -6.02
C GLY A 366 8.45 11.47 -6.36
N LEU A 367 7.79 11.72 -7.50
CA LEU A 367 7.46 13.09 -7.93
C LEU A 367 6.58 13.83 -6.91
N ILE A 368 5.51 13.19 -6.42
CA ILE A 368 4.65 13.78 -5.39
C ILE A 368 5.44 14.04 -4.10
N ALA A 369 6.34 13.13 -3.73
CA ALA A 369 7.17 13.27 -2.54
C ALA A 369 8.21 14.38 -2.65
N ILE A 370 8.76 14.64 -3.84
CA ILE A 370 9.69 15.75 -4.09
C ILE A 370 9.00 17.09 -3.85
N VAL A 371 7.79 17.28 -4.40
CA VAL A 371 7.03 18.53 -4.22
C VAL A 371 6.74 18.80 -2.74
N ILE A 372 6.27 17.78 -2.01
CA ILE A 372 6.04 17.89 -0.56
C ILE A 372 7.36 18.12 0.19
N GLY A 373 8.45 17.48 -0.27
CA GLY A 373 9.77 17.61 0.34
C GLY A 373 10.34 19.02 0.25
N ILE A 374 10.33 19.62 -0.94
CA ILE A 374 10.80 20.99 -1.17
C ILE A 374 10.01 21.97 -0.29
N PHE A 375 8.68 21.84 -0.24
CA PHE A 375 7.85 22.68 0.63
C PHE A 375 8.24 22.58 2.11
N VAL A 376 8.45 21.36 2.62
CA VAL A 376 8.84 21.15 4.02
C VAL A 376 10.25 21.70 4.31
N ILE A 377 11.20 21.49 3.39
CA ILE A 377 12.55 22.03 3.52
C ILE A 377 12.49 23.55 3.63
N SER A 378 11.83 24.22 2.68
CA SER A 378 11.68 25.68 2.67
C SER A 378 11.03 26.21 3.95
N LEU A 379 10.02 25.50 4.49
CA LEU A 379 9.38 25.86 5.76
C LEU A 379 10.33 25.68 6.95
N GLY A 380 11.07 24.56 7.00
CA GLY A 380 11.99 24.23 8.09
C GLY A 380 13.08 25.26 8.29
N ILE A 381 13.64 25.76 7.19
CA ILE A 381 14.66 26.82 7.19
C ILE A 381 14.05 28.16 7.60
N GLY A 382 12.86 28.49 7.07
CA GLY A 382 12.16 29.72 7.43
C GLY A 382 11.91 29.82 8.93
N VAL A 383 11.49 28.71 9.56
CA VAL A 383 11.28 28.67 11.01
C VAL A 383 12.61 28.68 11.76
N ASN A 384 13.52 27.74 11.51
CA ASN A 384 14.69 27.56 12.37
C ASN A 384 15.81 28.59 12.12
N HIS A 385 16.08 28.96 10.87
CA HIS A 385 17.18 29.85 10.55
C HIS A 385 16.76 31.32 10.54
N VAL A 386 15.59 31.63 9.98
CA VAL A 386 15.13 33.02 9.84
C VAL A 386 14.36 33.47 11.08
N ALA A 387 13.32 32.74 11.50
CA ALA A 387 12.49 33.17 12.61
C ALA A 387 13.15 33.01 13.99
N VAL A 388 13.88 31.91 14.22
CA VAL A 388 14.48 31.60 15.53
C VAL A 388 15.91 32.15 15.65
N ASN A 389 16.78 31.82 14.70
CA ASN A 389 18.19 32.22 14.77
C ASN A 389 18.47 33.62 14.23
N HIS A 390 17.44 34.34 13.76
CA HIS A 390 17.54 35.68 13.16
C HIS A 390 18.64 35.81 12.08
N LYS A 391 18.96 34.72 11.38
CA LYS A 391 19.95 34.75 10.29
C LYS A 391 19.35 35.47 9.09
N PRO A 392 20.14 36.24 8.31
CA PRO A 392 19.66 36.90 7.11
C PRO A 392 18.96 35.90 6.18
N PHE A 393 17.82 36.30 5.62
CA PHE A 393 17.02 35.44 4.74
C PHE A 393 17.86 34.85 3.60
N ILE A 394 18.66 35.70 2.95
CA ILE A 394 19.53 35.31 1.82
C ILE A 394 20.55 34.25 2.29
N ASN A 395 21.27 34.51 3.37
CA ASN A 395 22.30 33.57 3.86
C ASN A 395 21.70 32.25 4.35
N SER A 396 20.45 32.29 4.83
CA SER A 396 19.73 31.09 5.23
C SER A 396 19.38 30.26 4.00
N TYR A 397 18.66 30.85 3.02
CA TYR A 397 18.10 30.15 1.84
C TYR A 397 19.12 29.78 0.75
N PHE A 398 20.29 30.43 0.73
CA PHE A 398 21.38 30.15 -0.22
C PHE A 398 22.55 29.39 0.40
N SER A 399 22.34 28.72 1.53
CA SER A 399 23.38 27.91 2.18
C SER A 399 23.61 26.57 1.47
N ALA A 400 24.85 26.05 1.55
CA ALA A 400 25.22 24.74 1.00
C ALA A 400 24.33 23.60 1.53
N THR A 401 23.94 23.68 2.81
CA THR A 401 23.01 22.74 3.48
C THR A 401 21.68 22.62 2.74
N ILE A 402 21.15 23.69 2.15
CA ILE A 402 19.86 23.66 1.45
C ILE A 402 20.00 23.01 0.10
N PHE A 403 20.99 23.43 -0.68
CA PHE A 403 21.26 22.81 -1.97
C PHE A 403 21.51 21.31 -1.80
N ALA A 404 22.31 20.93 -0.81
CA ALA A 404 22.52 19.56 -0.41
C ALA A 404 21.22 18.86 0.02
N SER A 405 20.33 19.50 0.79
CA SER A 405 19.03 18.93 1.21
C SER A 405 18.05 18.74 0.04
N ILE A 406 18.05 19.66 -0.93
CA ILE A 406 17.25 19.57 -2.15
C ILE A 406 17.78 18.43 -3.02
N ILE A 407 19.11 18.33 -3.21
CA ILE A 407 19.74 17.21 -3.92
C ILE A 407 19.40 15.89 -3.23
N PHE A 408 19.55 15.81 -1.90
CA PHE A 408 19.19 14.64 -1.10
C PHE A 408 17.73 14.24 -1.36
N THR A 409 16.81 15.20 -1.28
CA THR A 409 15.38 14.97 -1.50
C THR A 409 15.08 14.53 -2.93
N PHE A 410 15.69 15.15 -3.92
CA PHE A 410 15.46 14.83 -5.31
C PHE A 410 15.96 13.41 -5.64
N VAL A 411 17.23 13.13 -5.35
CA VAL A 411 17.87 11.87 -5.71
C VAL A 411 17.30 10.68 -4.90
N SER A 412 17.01 10.85 -3.60
CA SER A 412 16.39 9.79 -2.80
C SER A 412 14.99 9.41 -3.30
N ASN A 413 14.19 10.39 -3.74
CA ASN A 413 12.85 10.15 -4.25
C ASN A 413 12.83 9.63 -5.70
N LEU A 414 13.81 9.97 -6.53
CA LEU A 414 14.01 9.32 -7.83
C LEU A 414 14.42 7.84 -7.66
N THR A 415 15.29 7.57 -6.69
CA THR A 415 15.70 6.20 -6.34
C THR A 415 14.49 5.37 -5.90
N LEU A 416 13.58 5.97 -5.13
CA LEU A 416 12.30 5.35 -4.77
C LEU A 416 11.48 4.97 -6.00
N ASP A 417 11.31 5.86 -6.99
CA ASP A 417 10.55 5.55 -8.20
C ASP A 417 11.17 4.42 -9.03
N LYS A 418 12.51 4.30 -9.03
CA LYS A 418 13.22 3.16 -9.66
C LYS A 418 12.99 1.85 -8.90
N MET A 419 13.09 1.88 -7.56
CA MET A 419 12.98 0.67 -6.71
C MET A 419 11.54 0.20 -6.53
N PHE A 420 10.58 1.12 -6.53
CA PHE A 420 9.17 0.80 -6.35
C PHE A 420 8.51 0.41 -7.68
N THR A 421 8.85 -0.78 -8.16
CA THR A 421 8.34 -1.33 -9.43
C THR A 421 6.84 -1.64 -9.45
N LYS A 422 6.15 -1.55 -8.29
CA LYS A 422 4.71 -1.79 -8.20
C LYS A 422 3.86 -0.73 -8.93
N THR A 423 4.42 0.47 -9.20
CA THR A 423 3.82 1.49 -10.09
C THR A 423 3.87 1.11 -11.56
N LYS A 424 4.88 0.32 -11.95
CA LYS A 424 5.09 -0.06 -13.35
C LYS A 424 4.09 -1.13 -13.73
N ARG A 425 3.42 -0.90 -14.85
CA ARG A 425 2.39 -1.77 -15.39
C ARG A 425 2.95 -2.58 -16.54
N LYS A 426 2.47 -3.81 -16.66
CA LYS A 426 2.82 -4.70 -17.76
C LYS A 426 1.55 -5.14 -18.48
N LYS A 427 1.54 -5.05 -19.80
CA LYS A 427 0.54 -5.70 -20.64
C LYS A 427 0.99 -7.14 -20.82
N ILE A 428 0.08 -8.07 -20.56
CA ILE A 428 0.32 -9.49 -20.70
C ILE A 428 -0.59 -9.98 -21.82
N VAL A 429 0.00 -10.64 -22.81
CA VAL A 429 -0.72 -11.30 -23.89
C VAL A 429 -0.44 -12.79 -23.79
N LEU A 430 -1.47 -13.57 -23.50
CA LEU A 430 -1.42 -15.02 -23.36
C LEU A 430 -2.16 -15.67 -24.51
N LEU A 431 -1.48 -16.52 -25.27
CA LEU A 431 -2.07 -17.42 -26.25
C LEU A 431 -2.20 -18.82 -25.64
N THR A 432 -3.39 -19.40 -25.70
CA THR A 432 -3.67 -20.72 -25.11
C THR A 432 -4.78 -21.45 -25.87
N SER A 433 -4.75 -22.78 -25.85
CA SER A 433 -5.90 -23.61 -26.28
C SER A 433 -6.90 -23.88 -25.14
N LYS A 434 -6.59 -23.50 -23.90
CA LYS A 434 -7.34 -23.84 -22.69
C LYS A 434 -8.15 -22.64 -22.15
N LYS A 435 -9.07 -22.12 -22.96
CA LYS A 435 -9.87 -20.92 -22.65
C LYS A 435 -10.57 -20.99 -21.29
N GLU A 436 -11.36 -22.03 -21.06
CA GLU A 436 -12.21 -22.15 -19.87
C GLU A 436 -11.37 -22.29 -18.59
N GLU A 437 -10.25 -23.00 -18.67
CA GLU A 437 -9.34 -23.21 -17.54
C GLU A 437 -8.62 -21.91 -17.16
N VAL A 438 -8.21 -21.12 -18.15
CA VAL A 438 -7.59 -19.80 -17.94
C VAL A 438 -8.61 -18.80 -17.40
N ILE A 439 -9.83 -18.73 -17.94
CA ILE A 439 -10.90 -17.90 -17.39
C ILE A 439 -11.14 -18.26 -15.93
N LYS A 440 -11.26 -19.56 -15.62
CA LYS A 440 -11.46 -20.06 -14.26
C LYS A 440 -10.30 -19.69 -13.34
N PHE A 441 -9.05 -19.77 -13.80
CA PHE A 441 -7.89 -19.34 -13.03
C PHE A 441 -7.90 -17.82 -12.77
N LEU A 442 -8.11 -17.02 -13.82
CA LEU A 442 -8.12 -15.57 -13.72
C LEU A 442 -9.24 -15.09 -12.79
N ASP A 443 -10.45 -15.64 -12.92
CA ASP A 443 -11.59 -15.33 -12.06
C ASP A 443 -11.38 -15.73 -10.59
N LEU A 444 -10.77 -16.91 -10.34
CA LEU A 444 -10.66 -17.45 -8.98
C LEU A 444 -9.42 -16.96 -8.23
N GLN A 445 -8.31 -16.69 -8.93
CA GLN A 445 -7.02 -16.45 -8.30
C GLN A 445 -6.45 -15.05 -8.50
N MET A 446 -6.84 -14.32 -9.55
CA MET A 446 -6.11 -13.12 -9.94
C MET A 446 -6.94 -11.86 -10.16
N MET A 447 -8.16 -11.96 -10.69
CA MET A 447 -8.77 -10.83 -11.39
C MET A 447 -10.05 -10.39 -10.72
N TYR A 448 -9.86 -9.57 -9.70
CA TYR A 448 -10.96 -9.10 -8.90
C TYR A 448 -11.51 -7.72 -9.25
N ASN A 449 -11.02 -7.09 -10.32
CA ASN A 449 -11.55 -5.83 -10.89
C ASN A 449 -10.81 -5.43 -12.17
N ARG A 450 -10.25 -6.40 -12.90
CA ARG A 450 -9.44 -6.11 -14.09
C ARG A 450 -10.14 -6.70 -15.30
N SER A 451 -10.42 -5.85 -16.27
CA SER A 451 -10.89 -6.30 -17.56
C SER A 451 -9.74 -7.04 -18.25
N PHE A 452 -10.06 -8.21 -18.79
CA PHE A 452 -9.23 -8.90 -19.76
C PHE A 452 -10.02 -8.99 -21.06
N ILE A 453 -9.32 -8.91 -22.18
CA ILE A 453 -9.88 -9.09 -23.52
C ILE A 453 -9.60 -10.54 -23.90
N ILE A 454 -10.61 -11.23 -24.44
CA ILE A 454 -10.45 -12.56 -25.03
C ILE A 454 -10.80 -12.43 -26.50
N ASN A 455 -9.85 -12.81 -27.35
CA ASN A 455 -10.07 -12.96 -28.78
C ASN A 455 -9.85 -14.40 -29.18
N GLU A 456 -10.69 -14.93 -30.05
CA GLU A 456 -10.37 -16.17 -30.78
C GLU A 456 -9.36 -15.84 -31.88
N VAL A 457 -8.33 -16.68 -32.01
CA VAL A 457 -7.23 -16.48 -32.95
C VAL A 457 -6.94 -17.79 -33.66
N SER A 458 -6.76 -17.71 -34.97
CA SER A 458 -6.27 -18.81 -35.79
C SER A 458 -4.74 -18.88 -35.70
N SER A 459 -4.19 -20.10 -35.75
CA SER A 459 -2.75 -20.31 -35.80
C SER A 459 -2.37 -20.79 -37.19
N GLY A 460 -1.43 -20.11 -37.85
CA GLY A 460 -0.95 -20.55 -39.16
C GLY A 460 -0.23 -21.91 -39.16
N ILE A 461 0.08 -22.46 -37.97
CA ILE A 461 0.81 -23.73 -37.79
C ILE A 461 -0.09 -24.84 -37.22
N LYS A 462 -1.18 -24.49 -36.50
CA LYS A 462 -2.00 -25.47 -35.77
C LYS A 462 -3.48 -25.33 -36.15
N SER A 463 -4.11 -26.46 -36.48
CA SER A 463 -5.51 -26.55 -36.94
C SER A 463 -6.58 -26.31 -35.86
N LYS A 464 -6.19 -26.17 -34.58
CA LYS A 464 -7.13 -25.98 -33.47
C LYS A 464 -7.29 -24.49 -33.11
N PRO A 465 -8.52 -24.03 -32.80
CA PRO A 465 -8.76 -22.66 -32.37
C PRO A 465 -7.94 -22.35 -31.11
N ARG A 466 -7.28 -21.18 -31.11
CA ARG A 466 -6.54 -20.66 -29.97
C ARG A 466 -7.21 -19.39 -29.48
N TYR A 467 -6.93 -19.04 -28.23
CA TYR A 467 -7.49 -17.87 -27.59
C TYR A 467 -6.40 -16.96 -27.09
N SER A 468 -6.53 -15.67 -27.38
CA SER A 468 -5.65 -14.61 -26.93
C SER A 468 -6.29 -13.85 -25.79
N PHE A 469 -5.64 -13.92 -24.62
CA PHE A 469 -5.99 -13.17 -23.42
C PHE A 469 -5.07 -11.97 -23.30
N THR A 470 -5.63 -10.76 -23.36
CA THR A 470 -4.89 -9.52 -23.13
C THR A 470 -5.35 -8.86 -21.84
N PHE A 471 -4.44 -8.61 -20.91
CA PHE A 471 -4.75 -7.89 -19.68
C PHE A 471 -3.55 -7.12 -19.12
N ILE A 472 -3.85 -6.07 -18.34
CA ILE A 472 -2.81 -5.22 -17.73
C ILE A 472 -2.63 -5.64 -16.27
N SER A 473 -1.40 -6.05 -15.95
CA SER A 473 -0.99 -6.49 -14.62
C SER A 473 0.01 -5.54 -13.96
N SER A 474 0.21 -5.62 -12.63
CA SER A 474 1.36 -4.97 -12.01
C SER A 474 2.64 -5.72 -12.40
N SER A 475 3.80 -5.06 -12.39
CA SER A 475 5.07 -5.71 -12.71
C SER A 475 5.42 -6.88 -11.78
N GLU A 476 4.89 -6.92 -10.55
CA GLU A 476 5.15 -8.01 -9.61
C GLU A 476 4.27 -9.23 -9.88
N GLU A 477 2.98 -9.02 -10.15
CA GLU A 477 2.05 -10.08 -10.58
C GLU A 477 2.48 -10.67 -11.93
N ALA A 478 2.97 -9.83 -12.84
CA ALA A 478 3.45 -10.27 -14.16
C ALA A 478 4.61 -11.28 -14.05
N LYS A 479 5.45 -11.23 -13.01
CA LYS A 479 6.58 -12.17 -12.83
C LYS A 479 6.14 -13.60 -12.53
N MET A 480 5.01 -13.78 -11.84
CA MET A 480 4.53 -15.11 -11.44
C MET A 480 3.61 -15.75 -12.48
N LEU A 481 3.06 -14.94 -13.38
CA LEU A 481 2.01 -15.35 -14.31
C LEU A 481 2.44 -16.37 -15.38
N PRO A 482 3.59 -16.21 -16.06
CA PRO A 482 4.03 -17.18 -17.06
C PRO A 482 4.15 -18.60 -16.52
N ALA A 483 4.71 -18.75 -15.30
CA ALA A 483 4.86 -20.05 -14.65
C ALA A 483 3.51 -20.71 -14.35
N VAL A 484 2.48 -19.91 -14.06
CA VAL A 484 1.14 -20.42 -13.78
C VAL A 484 0.43 -20.81 -15.08
N PHE A 485 0.54 -19.99 -16.13
CA PHE A 485 -0.05 -20.31 -17.43
C PHE A 485 0.55 -21.57 -18.04
N LYS A 486 1.87 -21.77 -17.91
CA LYS A 486 2.50 -23.03 -18.30
C LYS A 486 1.99 -24.25 -17.53
N GLN A 487 1.54 -24.10 -16.28
CA GLN A 487 0.94 -25.21 -15.54
C GLN A 487 -0.48 -25.54 -15.97
N ILE A 488 -1.22 -24.55 -16.50
CA ILE A 488 -2.57 -24.76 -17.05
C ILE A 488 -2.48 -25.37 -18.44
N ASP A 489 -1.61 -24.80 -19.27
CA ASP A 489 -1.42 -25.19 -20.65
C ASP A 489 0.09 -25.16 -20.96
N ASN A 490 0.71 -26.34 -21.04
CA ASN A 490 2.13 -26.48 -21.37
C ASN A 490 2.47 -25.86 -22.74
N ASP A 491 1.51 -25.82 -23.66
CA ASP A 491 1.63 -25.26 -25.02
C ASP A 491 1.32 -23.76 -25.10
N SER A 492 0.99 -23.13 -23.96
CA SER A 492 0.71 -21.70 -23.92
C SER A 492 1.95 -20.86 -24.21
N PHE A 493 1.69 -19.70 -24.81
CA PHE A 493 2.70 -18.68 -25.13
C PHE A 493 2.30 -17.36 -24.48
N CYS A 494 3.24 -16.68 -23.82
CA CYS A 494 2.96 -15.48 -23.03
C CYS A 494 3.99 -14.40 -23.30
N THR A 495 3.55 -13.19 -23.64
CA THR A 495 4.42 -12.02 -23.80
C THR A 495 4.09 -10.96 -22.75
N ILE A 496 5.12 -10.24 -22.30
CA ILE A 496 5.03 -9.21 -21.27
C ILE A 496 5.64 -7.91 -21.81
N GLN A 497 4.82 -6.90 -22.01
CA GLN A 497 5.21 -5.59 -22.53
C GLN A 497 5.12 -4.51 -21.44
N THR A 498 6.02 -3.53 -21.43
CA THR A 498 5.88 -2.33 -20.59
C THR A 498 4.70 -1.48 -21.04
N VAL A 499 3.98 -0.91 -20.08
CA VAL A 499 2.89 0.04 -20.36
C VAL A 499 3.22 1.36 -19.69
N ASP A 500 3.41 2.40 -20.49
CA ASP A 500 3.83 3.72 -20.01
C ASP A 500 2.68 4.48 -19.35
N LYS A 501 1.47 4.36 -19.92
CA LYS A 501 0.29 5.08 -19.43
C LYS A 501 -0.97 4.23 -19.56
N VAL A 502 -1.86 4.37 -18.59
CA VAL A 502 -3.20 3.79 -18.61
C VAL A 502 -4.17 4.87 -18.16
N ILE A 503 -5.19 5.10 -18.98
CA ILE A 503 -6.23 6.09 -18.75
C ILE A 503 -7.52 5.34 -18.40
N GLY A 504 -8.16 5.70 -17.28
CA GLY A 504 -9.36 5.02 -16.77
C GLY A 504 -9.19 4.41 -15.37
N LYS A 505 -10.24 3.75 -14.86
CA LYS A 505 -10.26 3.12 -13.53
C LYS A 505 -9.46 1.82 -13.53
N PHE A 506 -8.14 1.91 -13.49
CA PHE A 506 -7.29 0.75 -13.22
C PHE A 506 -7.24 0.52 -11.70
N TYR A 507 -7.93 -0.53 -11.24
CA TYR A 507 -7.96 -0.85 -9.82
C TYR A 507 -6.62 -1.41 -9.37
N ASN A 508 -5.95 -0.61 -8.56
CA ASN A 508 -4.56 -0.74 -8.25
C ASN A 508 -4.53 -1.37 -6.84
N ILE A 509 -4.38 -2.70 -6.76
CA ILE A 509 -4.47 -3.49 -5.52
C ILE A 509 -3.15 -3.34 -4.76
N TRP A 510 -2.82 -2.13 -4.36
CA TRP A 510 -1.51 -1.86 -3.82
C TRP A 510 -1.25 -2.56 -2.49
N PHE A 511 -2.28 -2.66 -1.62
CA PHE A 511 -2.07 -2.97 -0.20
C PHE A 511 -3.26 -3.68 0.49
N GLN A 512 -3.71 -4.83 -0.01
CA GLN A 512 -4.50 -5.73 0.84
C GLN A 512 -3.62 -6.56 1.78
#